data_AF-A0A0B1TGI5-F1
#
_entry.id   AF-A0A0B1TGI5-F1
#
_cell.length_a   1.000
_cell.length_b   1.000
_cell.length_c   1.000
_cell.angle_alpha   90.00
_cell.angle_beta   90.00
_cell.angle_gamma   90.00
#
_symmetry.space_group_name_H-M   'P 1'
#
loop_
_entity.id
_entity.type
_entity.pdbx_description
1 polymer ?
#
loop_
_entity_poly.entity_id
_entity_poly.type
_entity_poly.pdbx_seq_one_letter_code
_entity_poly.pdbx_strand_id
1 'polypeptide(L)'
;MFNEDISVKHLGLFHYPVREFLPGFTELPADHFYRAYYLAVYKNWTYSACKDGDQIQRQYVDLWRRFANKYKDICHFGFTFTTTLTHEAGFLLELLDEQLSSSLQNLYFTGALDKGISIIMGDHGNRIGLIQFSYTGRIEERMPLMAIRLPSEFKKLHPEEYSNFLSNKWKLTR
;
A
#
# COMPACT_ATOMS: atom_id res chain seq x y z
N MET A 1 7.93 -8.98 -3.43
CA MET A 1 7.19 -9.12 -2.16
C MET A 1 5.72 -8.79 -2.38
N PHE A 2 4.84 -9.66 -1.90
CA PHE A 2 3.41 -9.40 -1.75
C PHE A 2 3.04 -9.42 -0.27
N ASN A 3 2.58 -8.28 0.22
CA ASN A 3 2.23 -8.03 1.61
C ASN A 3 0.79 -7.52 1.68
N GLU A 4 -0.14 -8.38 2.08
CA GLU A 4 -1.58 -8.11 2.01
C GLU A 4 -2.21 -8.06 3.39
N ASP A 5 -3.02 -7.03 3.61
CA ASP A 5 -3.86 -6.89 4.78
C ASP A 5 -5.24 -7.49 4.49
N ILE A 6 -5.49 -8.69 5.01
CA ILE A 6 -6.65 -9.50 4.61
C ILE A 6 -7.87 -9.34 5.51
N SER A 7 -7.76 -8.85 6.76
CA SER A 7 -8.74 -8.92 7.87
C SER A 7 -9.33 -10.29 8.22
N VAL A 8 -9.65 -11.11 7.22
CA VAL A 8 -10.34 -12.39 7.33
C VAL A 8 -9.80 -13.35 6.27
N LYS A 9 -9.85 -14.65 6.57
CA LYS A 9 -9.20 -15.71 5.77
C LYS A 9 -9.63 -15.79 4.29
N HIS A 10 -10.83 -15.32 3.96
CA HIS A 10 -11.42 -15.45 2.62
C HIS A 10 -11.22 -14.22 1.73
N LEU A 11 -10.55 -13.19 2.24
CA LEU A 11 -10.10 -12.04 1.45
C LEU A 11 -8.59 -12.16 1.17
N GLY A 12 -8.17 -11.38 0.18
CA GLY A 12 -6.78 -11.21 -0.20
C GLY A 12 -6.66 -10.62 -1.60
N LEU A 13 -5.55 -9.94 -1.86
CA LEU A 13 -5.23 -9.30 -3.13
C LEU A 13 -5.34 -10.26 -4.33
N PHE A 14 -5.02 -11.54 -4.10
CA PHE A 14 -5.10 -12.61 -5.08
C PHE A 14 -5.90 -13.81 -4.56
N HIS A 15 -6.84 -13.58 -3.63
CA HIS A 15 -7.63 -14.65 -3.03
C HIS A 15 -9.09 -14.21 -2.84
N TYR A 16 -9.95 -14.74 -3.71
CA TYR A 16 -11.39 -14.51 -3.71
C TYR A 16 -12.15 -15.82 -3.46
N PRO A 17 -13.41 -15.77 -2.97
CA PRO A 17 -14.17 -16.95 -2.60
C PRO A 17 -14.37 -17.94 -3.75
N VAL A 18 -14.44 -19.21 -3.39
CA VAL A 18 -14.47 -20.41 -4.27
C VAL A 18 -15.56 -20.37 -5.34
N ARG A 19 -16.61 -19.57 -5.15
CA ARG A 19 -17.76 -19.48 -6.07
C ARG A 19 -17.54 -18.53 -7.24
N GLU A 20 -16.53 -17.65 -7.18
CA GLU A 20 -16.41 -16.50 -8.08
C GLU A 20 -15.12 -16.46 -8.92
N PHE A 21 -14.05 -17.23 -8.59
CA PHE A 21 -12.79 -17.15 -9.35
C PHE A 21 -12.00 -18.46 -9.54
N LEU A 22 -11.18 -18.40 -10.60
CA LEU A 22 -10.26 -19.39 -11.19
C LEU A 22 -9.30 -20.05 -10.17
N PRO A 23 -8.70 -21.22 -10.50
CA PRO A 23 -7.63 -21.80 -9.68
C PRO A 23 -6.54 -20.75 -9.46
N GLY A 24 -6.23 -20.46 -8.19
CA GLY A 24 -5.19 -19.52 -7.79
C GLY A 24 -3.80 -19.96 -8.24
N PHE A 25 -2.76 -19.32 -7.72
CA PHE A 25 -1.39 -19.69 -8.09
C PHE A 25 -1.07 -21.15 -7.72
N THR A 26 -0.55 -21.91 -8.68
CA THR A 26 -0.03 -23.28 -8.47
C THR A 26 1.38 -23.29 -7.87
N GLU A 27 2.05 -22.15 -7.90
CA GLU A 27 3.39 -21.90 -7.34
C GLU A 27 3.36 -20.61 -6.51
N LEU A 28 4.40 -20.34 -5.72
CA LEU A 28 4.47 -19.11 -4.93
C LEU A 28 4.54 -17.89 -5.87
N PRO A 29 3.65 -16.88 -5.74
CA PRO A 29 3.59 -15.77 -6.68
C PRO A 29 4.68 -14.69 -6.44
N ALA A 30 5.45 -14.81 -5.36
CA ALA A 30 6.56 -13.94 -5.03
C ALA A 30 7.52 -14.66 -4.06
N ASP A 31 8.80 -14.27 -4.06
CA ASP A 31 9.81 -14.79 -3.11
C ASP A 31 9.44 -14.50 -1.65
N HIS A 32 8.73 -13.38 -1.42
CA HIS A 32 8.20 -12.98 -0.13
C HIS A 32 6.69 -12.83 -0.25
N PHE A 33 5.94 -13.87 0.10
CA PHE A 33 4.48 -13.86 0.10
C PHE A 33 3.94 -14.10 1.51
N TYR A 34 3.38 -13.04 2.12
CA TYR A 34 3.03 -13.04 3.54
C TYR A 34 1.67 -13.67 3.88
N ARG A 35 0.97 -14.28 2.91
CA ARG A 35 -0.36 -14.84 3.14
C ARG A 35 -0.41 -15.88 4.25
N ALA A 36 0.54 -16.82 4.28
CA ALA A 36 0.59 -17.85 5.33
C ALA A 36 0.75 -17.23 6.73
N TYR A 37 1.56 -16.18 6.84
CA TYR A 37 1.71 -15.41 8.08
C TYR A 37 0.40 -14.77 8.51
N TYR A 38 -0.29 -14.04 7.63
CA TYR A 38 -1.55 -13.39 7.98
C TYR A 38 -2.70 -14.38 8.24
N LEU A 39 -2.75 -15.51 7.54
CA LEU A 39 -3.69 -16.59 7.86
C LEU A 39 -3.48 -17.11 9.28
N ALA A 40 -2.23 -17.20 9.76
CA ALA A 40 -1.94 -17.57 11.14
C ALA A 40 -2.35 -16.46 12.13
N VAL A 41 -2.07 -15.19 11.82
CA VAL A 41 -2.47 -14.03 12.64
C VAL A 41 -3.98 -13.98 12.84
N TYR A 42 -4.77 -14.19 11.78
CA TYR A 42 -6.23 -14.10 11.80
C TYR A 42 -6.94 -15.45 12.11
N LYS A 43 -6.21 -16.53 12.40
CA LYS A 43 -6.80 -17.87 12.60
C LYS A 43 -7.81 -17.90 13.76
N ASN A 44 -7.43 -17.28 14.88
CA ASN A 44 -8.21 -17.25 16.13
C ASN A 44 -8.47 -15.80 16.59
N TRP A 45 -8.40 -14.84 15.68
CA TRP A 45 -8.56 -13.43 15.99
C TRP A 45 -9.45 -12.77 14.94
N THR A 46 -10.57 -12.23 15.41
CA THR A 46 -11.38 -11.31 14.62
C THR A 46 -10.67 -9.97 14.60
N TYR A 47 -10.52 -9.39 13.41
CA TYR A 47 -9.85 -8.11 13.25
C TYR A 47 -10.33 -7.04 14.26
N SER A 48 -9.36 -6.42 14.91
CA SER A 48 -9.46 -5.15 15.62
C SER A 48 -8.25 -4.29 15.23
N ALA A 49 -8.34 -2.96 15.39
CA ALA A 49 -7.23 -2.06 15.05
C ALA A 49 -5.93 -2.42 15.81
N CYS A 50 -6.06 -2.93 17.04
CA CYS A 50 -4.94 -3.35 17.86
C CYS A 50 -4.92 -4.87 18.07
N LYS A 51 -3.72 -5.44 18.12
CA LYS A 51 -3.44 -6.82 18.50
C LYS A 51 -2.18 -6.86 19.36
N ASP A 52 -2.23 -7.61 20.47
CA ASP A 52 -1.10 -7.83 21.39
C ASP A 52 -0.44 -6.52 21.88
N GLY A 53 -1.25 -5.45 22.04
CA GLY A 53 -0.82 -4.15 22.56
C GLY A 53 -0.34 -3.14 21.52
N ASP A 54 -0.34 -3.48 20.23
CA ASP A 54 0.07 -2.55 19.15
C ASP A 54 -0.93 -2.53 17.99
N GLN A 55 -0.88 -1.48 17.17
CA GLN A 55 -1.69 -1.37 15.97
C GLN A 55 -1.17 -2.34 14.91
N ILE A 56 -2.04 -3.24 14.42
CA ILE A 56 -1.62 -4.31 13.50
C ILE A 56 -1.04 -3.76 12.19
N GLN A 57 -1.54 -2.60 11.72
CA GLN A 57 -1.11 -2.07 10.44
C GLN A 57 0.32 -1.54 10.41
N ARG A 58 0.89 -1.24 11.58
CA ARG A 58 2.32 -0.88 11.70
C ARG A 58 3.22 -2.01 11.20
N GLN A 59 2.79 -3.26 11.35
CA GLN A 59 3.53 -4.42 10.85
C GLN A 59 3.59 -4.46 9.32
N TYR A 60 2.53 -4.07 8.60
CA TYR A 60 2.56 -4.02 7.13
C TYR A 60 3.58 -2.97 6.64
N VAL A 61 3.56 -1.78 7.25
CA VAL A 61 4.50 -0.69 6.92
C VAL A 61 5.93 -1.09 7.28
N ASP A 62 6.14 -1.73 8.43
CA ASP A 62 7.46 -2.20 8.85
C ASP A 62 8.04 -3.28 7.93
N LEU A 63 7.21 -4.24 7.48
CA LEU A 63 7.63 -5.25 6.50
C LEU A 63 8.05 -4.63 5.17
N TRP A 64 7.29 -3.64 4.68
CA TRP A 64 7.67 -2.86 3.51
C TRP A 64 9.01 -2.15 3.70
N ARG A 65 9.18 -1.42 4.81
CA ARG A 65 10.41 -0.71 5.15
C ARG A 65 11.61 -1.66 5.23
N ARG A 66 11.47 -2.81 5.90
CA ARG A 66 12.54 -3.83 6.00
C ARG A 66 12.87 -4.43 4.65
N PHE A 67 11.87 -4.74 3.82
CA PHE A 67 12.08 -5.26 2.48
C PHE A 67 12.85 -4.26 1.61
N ALA A 68 12.40 -3.00 1.54
CA ALA A 68 13.07 -1.96 0.76
C ALA A 68 14.52 -1.75 1.19
N ASN A 69 14.80 -1.75 2.50
CA ASN A 69 16.18 -1.68 3.02
C ASN A 69 17.02 -2.91 2.64
N LYS A 70 16.48 -4.12 2.85
CA LYS A 70 17.21 -5.38 2.64
C LYS A 70 17.59 -5.57 1.17
N TYR A 71 16.72 -5.18 0.26
CA TYR A 71 16.88 -5.39 -1.18
C TYR A 71 17.34 -4.14 -1.94
N LYS A 72 17.73 -3.04 -1.26
CA LYS A 72 18.11 -1.77 -1.91
C LYS A 72 19.19 -1.87 -3.00
N ASP A 73 20.02 -2.91 -2.94
CA ASP A 73 21.12 -3.16 -3.89
C ASP A 73 20.84 -4.30 -4.88
N ILE A 74 19.61 -4.84 -4.91
CA ILE A 74 19.15 -5.90 -5.81
C ILE A 74 17.88 -5.43 -6.52
N CYS A 75 17.71 -5.75 -7.80
CA CYS A 75 16.48 -5.40 -8.50
C CYS A 75 15.29 -6.13 -7.85
N HIS A 76 14.28 -5.38 -7.40
CA HIS A 76 13.17 -5.95 -6.64
C HIS A 76 11.86 -5.23 -6.94
N PHE A 77 10.76 -5.94 -6.71
CA PHE A 77 9.40 -5.40 -6.75
C PHE A 77 8.69 -5.74 -5.44
N GLY A 78 8.02 -4.75 -4.86
CA GLY A 78 7.25 -4.90 -3.63
C GLY A 78 5.90 -4.24 -3.78
N PHE A 79 4.84 -4.95 -3.40
CA PHE A 79 3.49 -4.42 -3.35
C PHE A 79 2.88 -4.73 -1.99
N THR A 80 2.51 -3.67 -1.27
CA THR A 80 1.86 -3.74 0.04
C THR A 80 0.46 -3.15 -0.08
N PHE A 81 -0.55 -3.93 0.25
CA PHE A 81 -1.95 -3.54 0.14
C PHE A 81 -2.61 -3.56 1.52
N THR A 82 -2.76 -2.37 2.12
CA THR A 82 -3.36 -2.18 3.44
C THR A 82 -4.80 -1.75 3.27
N THR A 83 -5.76 -2.47 3.87
CA THR A 83 -7.20 -2.21 3.68
C THR A 83 -7.92 -1.94 5.00
N THR A 84 -7.58 -2.68 6.04
CA THR A 84 -8.45 -2.85 7.21
C THR A 84 -8.59 -1.62 8.08
N LEU A 85 -7.62 -0.70 8.03
CA LEU A 85 -7.64 0.52 8.83
C LEU A 85 -8.69 1.52 8.33
N THR A 86 -8.89 1.59 7.01
CA THR A 86 -9.72 2.64 6.39
C THR A 86 -10.99 2.10 5.74
N HIS A 87 -11.09 0.79 5.52
CA HIS A 87 -12.18 0.19 4.75
C HIS A 87 -13.58 0.42 5.35
N GLU A 88 -13.69 0.52 6.69
CA GLU A 88 -14.96 0.74 7.39
C GLU A 88 -15.04 2.10 8.12
N ALA A 89 -13.90 2.79 8.27
CA ALA A 89 -13.80 4.04 9.02
C ALA A 89 -12.69 4.93 8.47
N GLY A 90 -13.05 6.05 7.85
CA GLY A 90 -12.07 6.96 7.24
C GLY A 90 -11.16 7.71 8.23
N PHE A 91 -11.58 7.86 9.48
CA PHE A 91 -10.87 8.68 10.48
C PHE A 91 -9.68 7.98 11.15
N LEU A 92 -9.49 6.68 10.93
CA LEU A 92 -8.41 5.93 11.58
C LEU A 92 -7.07 6.01 10.81
N LEU A 93 -7.04 6.63 9.63
CA LEU A 93 -5.83 6.72 8.81
C LEU A 93 -4.69 7.48 9.51
N GLU A 94 -5.01 8.47 10.34
CA GLU A 94 -4.04 9.27 11.10
C GLU A 94 -3.14 8.40 11.98
N LEU A 95 -3.63 7.25 12.45
CA LEU A 95 -2.85 6.33 13.29
C LEU A 95 -1.59 5.78 12.59
N LEU A 96 -1.57 5.76 11.26
CA LEU A 96 -0.39 5.33 10.48
C LEU A 96 0.56 6.45 10.10
N ASP A 97 0.20 7.72 10.32
CA ASP A 97 0.97 8.84 9.77
C ASP A 97 2.41 8.85 10.32
N GLU A 98 2.57 8.73 11.64
CA GLU A 98 3.89 8.68 12.28
C GLU A 98 4.72 7.48 11.83
N GLN A 99 4.10 6.29 11.71
CA GLN A 99 4.79 5.07 11.28
C GLN A 99 5.24 5.17 9.81
N LEU A 100 4.39 5.73 8.94
CA LEU A 100 4.69 5.91 7.53
C LEU A 100 5.77 6.98 7.34
N SER A 101 5.65 8.11 8.03
CA SER A 101 6.62 9.21 8.00
C SER A 101 8.00 8.76 8.48
N SER A 102 8.08 8.10 9.64
CA SER A 102 9.35 7.58 10.17
C SER A 102 9.96 6.49 9.27
N SER A 103 9.12 5.64 8.66
CA SER A 103 9.57 4.64 7.68
C SER A 103 10.13 5.29 6.42
N LEU A 104 9.46 6.33 5.89
CA LEU A 104 9.95 7.09 4.74
C LEU A 104 11.26 7.82 5.04
N GLN A 105 11.38 8.44 6.21
CA GLN A 105 12.63 9.07 6.67
C GLN A 105 13.77 8.03 6.76
N ASN A 106 13.48 6.86 7.32
CA ASN A 106 14.46 5.76 7.36
C ASN A 106 14.90 5.32 5.95
N LEU A 107 13.96 5.12 5.04
CA LEU A 107 14.26 4.72 3.66
C LEU A 107 15.01 5.80 2.88
N TYR A 108 14.77 7.08 3.20
CA TYR A 108 15.52 8.20 2.67
C TYR A 108 16.97 8.20 3.18
N PHE A 109 17.19 8.15 4.50
CA PHE A 109 18.54 8.19 5.08
C PHE A 109 19.41 6.98 4.73
N THR A 110 18.80 5.83 4.47
CA THR A 110 19.50 4.60 4.07
C THR A 110 19.78 4.50 2.57
N GLY A 111 19.27 5.46 1.78
CA GLY A 111 19.35 5.46 0.32
C GLY A 111 18.50 4.39 -0.37
N ALA A 112 17.57 3.75 0.36
CA ALA A 112 16.70 2.71 -0.20
C ALA A 112 15.74 3.26 -1.27
N LEU A 113 15.50 4.57 -1.29
CA LEU A 113 14.65 5.25 -2.29
C LEU A 113 15.44 5.86 -3.47
N ASP A 114 16.76 5.65 -3.55
CA ASP A 114 17.59 6.37 -4.53
C ASP A 114 17.66 5.69 -5.89
N LYS A 115 17.45 4.38 -5.94
CA LYS A 115 17.62 3.54 -7.14
C LYS A 115 16.32 2.97 -7.70
N GLY A 116 15.17 3.31 -7.12
CA GLY A 116 13.87 2.77 -7.49
C GLY A 116 12.75 3.81 -7.47
N ILE A 117 11.60 3.43 -8.01
CA ILE A 117 10.38 4.24 -7.94
C ILE A 117 9.59 3.79 -6.72
N SER A 118 9.20 4.73 -5.88
CA SER A 118 8.30 4.49 -4.75
C SER A 118 6.97 5.18 -5.00
N ILE A 119 5.88 4.44 -4.81
CA ILE A 119 4.52 4.93 -5.00
C ILE A 119 3.74 4.66 -3.71
N ILE A 120 3.10 5.71 -3.18
CA ILE A 120 2.09 5.62 -2.12
C ILE A 120 0.80 6.15 -2.72
N MET A 121 -0.23 5.31 -2.75
CA MET A 121 -1.52 5.69 -3.32
C MET A 121 -2.69 5.04 -2.60
N GLY A 122 -3.84 5.71 -2.66
CA GLY A 122 -5.14 5.07 -2.41
C GLY A 122 -5.69 4.45 -3.70
N ASP A 123 -6.46 3.38 -3.57
CA ASP A 123 -7.28 2.84 -4.66
C ASP A 123 -8.49 3.73 -4.98
N HIS A 124 -9.01 4.41 -3.95
CA HIS A 124 -10.01 5.47 -4.03
C HIS A 124 -9.82 6.50 -2.89
N GLY A 125 -10.48 7.66 -2.98
CA GLY A 125 -10.57 8.62 -1.86
C GLY A 125 -11.70 8.28 -0.89
N ASN A 126 -12.18 9.21 -0.06
CA ASN A 126 -13.18 8.86 0.95
C ASN A 126 -14.54 8.48 0.31
N ARG A 127 -14.98 7.24 0.53
CA ARG A 127 -16.29 6.72 0.11
C ARG A 127 -17.19 6.31 1.29
N ILE A 128 -16.83 6.66 2.51
CA ILE A 128 -17.50 6.17 3.73
C ILE A 128 -18.53 7.18 4.23
N GLY A 129 -19.72 6.68 4.57
CA GLY A 129 -20.81 7.46 5.17
C GLY A 129 -21.70 8.18 4.15
N LEU A 130 -22.68 8.94 4.64
CA LEU A 130 -23.70 9.59 3.80
C LEU A 130 -23.14 10.62 2.82
N ILE A 131 -21.93 11.13 3.07
CA ILE A 131 -21.29 12.13 2.21
C ILE A 131 -21.09 11.61 0.79
N GLN A 132 -20.90 10.30 0.60
CA GLN A 132 -20.70 9.68 -0.72
C GLN A 132 -21.85 9.94 -1.70
N PHE A 133 -23.06 10.21 -1.19
CA PHE A 133 -24.25 10.49 -2.02
C PHE A 133 -24.36 11.96 -2.43
N SER A 134 -23.52 12.84 -1.87
CA SER A 134 -23.44 14.24 -2.26
C SER A 134 -22.52 14.42 -3.47
N TYR A 135 -22.69 15.53 -4.19
CA TYR A 135 -21.78 15.92 -5.27
C TYR A 135 -20.32 15.97 -4.79
N THR A 136 -20.07 16.58 -3.62
CA THR A 136 -18.74 16.67 -3.01
C THR A 136 -18.16 15.30 -2.69
N GLY A 137 -18.94 14.39 -2.11
CA GLY A 137 -18.45 13.05 -1.80
C GLY A 137 -18.05 12.25 -3.03
N ARG A 138 -18.75 12.43 -4.16
CA ARG A 138 -18.37 11.80 -5.45
C ARG A 138 -17.09 12.40 -6.05
N ILE A 139 -16.72 13.62 -5.65
CA ILE A 139 -15.43 14.21 -5.98
C ILE A 139 -14.36 13.61 -5.05
N GLU A 140 -14.58 13.64 -3.73
CA GLU A 140 -13.66 13.06 -2.74
C GLU A 140 -13.33 11.59 -3.00
N GLU A 141 -14.32 10.75 -3.34
CA GLU A 141 -14.12 9.35 -3.71
C GLU A 141 -13.15 9.16 -4.89
N ARG A 142 -13.10 10.13 -5.82
CA ARG A 142 -12.25 10.09 -7.02
C ARG A 142 -10.92 10.82 -6.85
N MET A 143 -10.62 11.32 -5.65
CA MET A 143 -9.38 12.02 -5.34
C MET A 143 -8.54 11.23 -4.32
N PRO A 144 -8.06 10.02 -4.65
CA PRO A 144 -7.06 9.36 -3.82
C PRO A 144 -5.75 10.16 -3.82
N LEU A 145 -4.99 10.04 -2.73
CA LEU A 145 -3.58 10.44 -2.74
C LEU A 145 -2.83 9.62 -3.81
N MET A 146 -1.96 10.28 -4.56
CA MET A 146 -0.95 9.64 -5.40
C MET A 146 0.38 10.38 -5.21
N ALA A 147 1.26 9.79 -4.41
CA ALA A 147 2.60 10.29 -4.15
C ALA A 147 3.64 9.39 -4.83
N ILE A 148 4.41 9.95 -5.74
CA ILE A 148 5.41 9.21 -6.53
C ILE A 148 6.78 9.84 -6.27
N ARG A 149 7.75 9.02 -5.85
CA ARG A 149 9.17 9.39 -5.79
C ARG A 149 9.93 8.62 -6.86
N LEU A 150 10.62 9.37 -7.71
CA LEU A 150 11.52 8.83 -8.73
C LEU A 150 12.96 8.78 -8.20
N PRO A 151 13.84 7.92 -8.77
CA PRO A 151 15.27 7.92 -8.48
C PRO A 151 15.89 9.31 -8.63
N SER A 152 16.86 9.66 -7.79
CA SER A 152 17.47 11.01 -7.77
C SER A 152 18.05 11.43 -9.11
N GLU A 153 18.61 10.48 -9.87
CA GLU A 153 19.21 10.74 -11.18
C GLU A 153 18.21 10.63 -12.34
N PHE A 154 16.96 10.21 -12.11
CA PHE A 154 15.96 9.98 -13.17
C PHE A 154 15.73 11.25 -14.00
N LYS A 155 15.61 12.41 -13.37
CA LYS A 155 15.44 13.70 -14.07
C LYS A 155 16.59 14.01 -15.03
N LYS A 156 17.82 13.64 -14.68
CA LYS A 156 19.02 13.92 -15.48
C LYS A 156 19.17 12.91 -16.62
N LEU A 157 18.88 11.64 -16.35
CA LEU A 157 19.02 10.54 -17.31
C LEU A 157 17.85 10.46 -18.30
N HIS A 158 16.65 10.88 -17.88
CA HIS A 158 15.39 10.78 -18.61
C HIS A 158 14.63 12.12 -18.60
N PRO A 159 15.19 13.19 -19.19
CA PRO A 159 14.63 14.53 -19.09
C PRO A 159 13.26 14.67 -19.78
N GLU A 160 13.02 13.94 -20.88
CA GLU A 160 11.75 13.97 -21.60
C GLU A 160 10.65 13.28 -20.78
N GLU A 161 10.90 12.07 -20.29
CA GLU A 161 9.96 11.30 -19.45
C GLU A 161 9.66 12.03 -18.16
N TYR A 162 10.65 12.67 -17.54
CA TYR A 162 10.44 13.51 -16.36
C TYR A 162 9.57 14.73 -16.68
N SER A 163 9.74 15.35 -17.85
CA SER A 163 8.88 16.45 -18.32
C SER A 163 7.43 16.00 -18.57
N ASN A 164 7.26 14.82 -19.16
CA ASN A 164 5.96 14.17 -19.36
C ASN A 164 5.29 13.87 -18.01
N PHE A 165 6.04 13.32 -17.05
CA PHE A 165 5.57 13.08 -15.69
C PHE A 165 5.05 14.36 -15.02
N LEU A 166 5.85 15.44 -15.06
CA LEU A 166 5.46 16.74 -14.50
C LEU A 166 4.25 17.35 -15.21
N SER A 167 4.10 17.12 -16.51
CA SER A 167 2.95 17.61 -17.29
C SER A 167 1.67 16.82 -17.01
N ASN A 168 1.79 15.55 -16.61
CA ASN A 168 0.66 14.66 -16.36
C ASN A 168 0.10 14.76 -14.93
N LYS A 169 0.81 15.40 -14.00
CA LYS A 169 0.41 15.51 -12.58
C LYS A 169 -1.00 16.10 -12.34
N TRP A 170 -1.56 16.83 -13.32
CA TRP A 170 -2.88 17.47 -13.23
C TRP A 170 -3.90 16.95 -14.25
N LYS A 171 -3.56 15.91 -15.03
CA LYS A 171 -4.43 15.46 -16.14
C LYS A 171 -5.48 14.45 -15.72
N LEU A 172 -5.25 13.75 -14.61
CA LEU A 172 -6.17 12.75 -14.05
C LEU A 172 -6.98 13.27 -12.85
N THR A 173 -6.84 14.55 -12.51
CA THR A 173 -7.52 15.21 -11.38
C THR A 173 -8.52 16.28 -11.84
N ARG A 174 -9.06 16.14 -13.06
CA ARG A 174 -10.02 17.10 -13.66
C ARG A 174 -11.46 16.69 -13.44
#